data_AF-A0A7R9SYF4-F1
#
_entry.id   AF-A0A7R9SYF4-F1
#
_cell.length_a   1.000
_cell.length_b   1.000
_cell.length_c   1.000
_cell.angle_alpha   90.00
_cell.angle_beta   90.00
_cell.angle_gamma   90.00
#
_symmetry.space_group_name_H-M   'P 1'
#
loop_
_entity.id
_entity.type
_entity.pdbx_description
1 polymer ?
#
loop_
_entity_poly.entity_id
_entity_poly.type
_entity_poly.pdbx_seq_one_letter_code
_entity_poly.pdbx_strand_id
1 'polypeptide(L)'
;GSFIAMECLQLSRGGSQAELGRALALMHSAEPLHEEAKQGKFGFPVDNTIGGTPQPNPWTDDWIEFYKEHRLRHQARLAGNAELTKGVEKLCDKLESYFEGVQRPIKPATLHGDLWSGNISGVDGKPCIFDPASYYGHSEAEFGMSWCAGFGDAFYQAYFDVLPREEGFEKRAQIYKLYHYLNHYNLFGSSYYSSAASILSSLGCL
;
A
#
# COMPACT_ATOMS: atom_id res chain seq x y z
N GLY A 1 9.92 -28.38 -3.82
CA GLY A 1 9.14 -27.28 -4.44
C GLY A 1 7.89 -27.08 -3.64
N SER A 2 7.41 -25.85 -3.53
CA SER A 2 6.09 -25.51 -2.98
C SER A 2 5.10 -25.35 -4.14
N PHE A 3 3.80 -25.47 -3.85
CA PHE A 3 2.71 -25.18 -4.79
C PHE A 3 1.52 -24.59 -4.03
N ILE A 4 0.67 -23.87 -4.74
CA ILE A 4 -0.64 -23.39 -4.28
C ILE A 4 -1.69 -23.84 -5.29
N ALA A 5 -2.86 -24.27 -4.81
CA ALA A 5 -4.01 -24.58 -5.64
C ALA A 5 -5.13 -23.60 -5.29
N MET A 6 -5.76 -23.05 -6.32
CA MET A 6 -6.83 -22.06 -6.22
C MET A 6 -7.85 -22.28 -7.32
N GLU A 7 -8.94 -21.52 -7.26
CA GLU A 7 -9.93 -21.50 -8.33
C GLU A 7 -9.30 -21.10 -9.67
N CYS A 8 -9.66 -21.81 -10.74
CA CYS A 8 -9.22 -21.48 -12.09
C CYS A 8 -10.20 -20.48 -12.71
N LEU A 9 -9.84 -19.20 -12.67
CA LEU A 9 -10.66 -18.11 -13.18
C LEU A 9 -10.41 -17.88 -14.68
N GLN A 10 -11.49 -17.71 -15.46
CA GLN A 10 -11.38 -17.31 -16.86
C GLN A 10 -11.23 -15.80 -16.95
N LEU A 11 -9.98 -15.34 -17.02
CA LEU A 11 -9.67 -13.92 -17.10
C LEU A 11 -10.12 -13.32 -18.44
N SER A 12 -10.71 -12.15 -18.36
CA SER A 12 -11.17 -11.37 -19.51
C SER A 12 -10.56 -9.98 -19.51
N ARG A 13 -10.48 -9.36 -20.68
CA ARG A 13 -10.09 -7.94 -20.76
C ARG A 13 -11.22 -7.10 -20.19
N GLY A 14 -10.92 -6.44 -19.07
CA GLY A 14 -11.76 -5.38 -18.53
C GLY A 14 -12.57 -5.78 -17.30
N GLY A 15 -12.83 -4.78 -16.50
CA GLY A 15 -13.81 -4.71 -15.41
C GLY A 15 -14.11 -3.22 -15.24
N SER A 16 -15.31 -2.85 -14.81
CA SER A 16 -15.64 -1.44 -14.67
C SER A 16 -14.72 -0.78 -13.65
N GLN A 17 -13.95 0.24 -14.05
CA GLN A 17 -13.08 1.01 -13.14
C GLN A 17 -13.88 1.58 -11.96
N ALA A 18 -15.12 2.01 -12.21
CA ALA A 18 -16.02 2.48 -11.15
C ALA A 18 -16.45 1.34 -10.21
N GLU A 19 -16.70 0.13 -10.73
CA GLU A 19 -17.00 -1.02 -9.87
C GLU A 19 -15.78 -1.44 -9.05
N LEU A 20 -14.58 -1.44 -9.64
CA LEU A 20 -13.33 -1.72 -8.94
C LEU A 20 -13.11 -0.71 -7.80
N GLY A 21 -13.26 0.59 -8.08
CA GLY A 21 -13.12 1.64 -7.06
C GLY A 21 -14.12 1.49 -5.92
N ARG A 22 -15.39 1.24 -6.26
CA ARG A 22 -16.45 1.03 -5.27
C ARG A 22 -16.22 -0.23 -4.44
N ALA A 23 -15.88 -1.36 -5.07
CA ALA A 23 -15.64 -2.62 -4.39
C ALA A 23 -14.42 -2.54 -3.45
N LEU A 24 -13.35 -1.88 -3.89
CA LEU A 24 -12.15 -1.67 -3.07
C LEU A 24 -12.45 -0.78 -1.86
N ALA A 25 -13.21 0.31 -2.03
CA ALA A 25 -13.62 1.16 -0.93
C ALA A 25 -14.53 0.43 0.07
N LEU A 26 -15.42 -0.45 -0.40
CA LEU A 26 -16.23 -1.32 0.46
C LEU A 26 -15.38 -2.33 1.22
N MET A 27 -14.37 -2.92 0.58
CA MET A 27 -13.40 -3.81 1.24
C MET A 27 -12.65 -3.07 2.37
N HIS A 28 -12.21 -1.83 2.12
CA HIS A 28 -11.51 -1.03 3.13
C HIS A 28 -12.42 -0.51 4.25
N SER A 29 -13.72 -0.36 3.98
CA SER A 29 -14.71 0.11 4.94
C SER A 29 -15.33 -1.02 5.76
N ALA A 30 -15.14 -2.28 5.35
CA ALA A 30 -15.65 -3.44 6.06
C ALA A 30 -14.94 -3.62 7.42
N GLU A 31 -15.68 -4.16 8.39
CA GLU A 31 -15.10 -4.51 9.68
C GLU A 31 -13.98 -5.56 9.50
N PRO A 32 -12.80 -5.37 10.13
CA PRO A 32 -11.74 -6.37 10.08
C PRO A 32 -12.20 -7.74 10.56
N LEU A 33 -11.70 -8.81 9.93
CA LEU A 33 -12.08 -10.16 10.32
C LEU A 33 -11.26 -10.69 11.51
N HIS A 34 -10.01 -10.23 11.64
CA HIS A 34 -9.10 -10.68 12.70
C HIS A 34 -9.30 -9.87 14.00
N GLU A 35 -9.24 -10.52 15.15
CA GLU A 35 -9.56 -9.91 16.46
C GLU A 35 -8.65 -8.72 16.81
N GLU A 36 -7.38 -8.82 16.49
CA GLU A 36 -6.37 -7.79 16.76
C GLU A 36 -6.65 -6.54 15.92
N ALA A 37 -7.05 -6.73 14.66
CA ALA A 37 -7.47 -5.64 13.80
C ALA A 37 -8.82 -5.04 14.24
N LYS A 38 -9.77 -5.85 14.75
CA LYS A 38 -11.00 -5.33 15.38
C LYS A 38 -10.71 -4.47 16.61
N GLN A 39 -9.65 -4.79 17.34
CA GLN A 39 -9.14 -3.98 18.46
C GLN A 39 -8.36 -2.73 18.02
N GLY A 40 -8.25 -2.48 16.71
CA GLY A 40 -7.58 -1.30 16.15
C GLY A 40 -6.11 -1.48 15.83
N LYS A 41 -5.54 -2.69 15.99
CA LYS A 41 -4.12 -2.95 15.69
C LYS A 41 -3.85 -3.10 14.19
N PHE A 42 -2.66 -2.69 13.77
CA PHE A 42 -2.15 -2.84 12.40
C PHE A 42 -1.16 -4.00 12.33
N GLY A 43 -1.13 -4.70 11.19
CA GLY A 43 -0.31 -5.90 11.01
C GLY A 43 -1.06 -7.00 10.28
N PHE A 44 -0.65 -8.24 10.45
CA PHE A 44 -1.28 -9.41 9.85
C PHE A 44 -0.94 -10.66 10.68
N PRO A 45 -1.74 -11.74 10.63
CA PRO A 45 -1.50 -12.93 11.46
C PRO A 45 -0.17 -13.62 11.19
N VAL A 46 0.39 -13.41 10.00
CA VAL A 46 1.68 -13.95 9.56
C VAL A 46 2.46 -12.89 8.80
N ASP A 47 3.79 -12.94 8.93
CA ASP A 47 4.67 -12.31 7.96
C ASP A 47 4.45 -12.94 6.58
N ASN A 48 4.48 -12.11 5.55
CA ASN A 48 4.34 -12.54 4.16
C ASN A 48 5.41 -11.88 3.31
N THR A 49 5.18 -11.74 2.01
CA THR A 49 6.15 -11.15 1.08
C THR A 49 5.46 -10.16 0.16
N ILE A 50 6.22 -9.15 -0.27
CA ILE A 50 5.85 -8.22 -1.34
C ILE A 50 6.75 -8.49 -2.55
N GLY A 51 6.27 -9.32 -3.48
CA GLY A 51 7.14 -10.00 -4.43
C GLY A 51 8.10 -10.96 -3.71
N GLY A 52 9.41 -10.83 -3.94
CA GLY A 52 10.43 -11.66 -3.28
C GLY A 52 10.90 -11.14 -1.92
N THR A 53 10.46 -9.95 -1.50
CA THR A 53 10.97 -9.28 -0.30
C THR A 53 10.14 -9.66 0.93
N PRO A 54 10.74 -10.07 2.06
CA PRO A 54 10.03 -10.28 3.31
C PRO A 54 9.27 -9.02 3.75
N GLN A 55 8.02 -9.19 4.13
CA GLN A 55 7.16 -8.14 4.67
C GLN A 55 6.77 -8.50 6.11
N PRO A 56 7.46 -7.94 7.12
CA PRO A 56 7.11 -8.13 8.53
C PRO A 56 5.74 -7.52 8.83
N ASN A 57 4.91 -8.25 9.55
CA ASN A 57 3.55 -7.87 9.91
C ASN A 57 3.24 -8.03 11.40
N PRO A 58 4.15 -7.66 12.34
CA PRO A 58 3.82 -7.74 13.75
C PRO A 58 2.63 -6.83 14.06
N TRP A 59 1.81 -7.24 15.03
CA TRP A 59 0.72 -6.42 15.52
C TRP A 59 1.24 -5.20 16.27
N THR A 60 0.72 -4.03 15.91
CA THR A 60 1.11 -2.72 16.47
C THR A 60 -0.13 -1.88 16.75
N ASP A 61 -0.09 -1.06 17.79
CA ASP A 61 -1.22 -0.22 18.18
C ASP A 61 -1.29 1.12 17.41
N ASP A 62 -0.19 1.51 16.77
CA ASP A 62 -0.07 2.79 16.06
C ASP A 62 0.37 2.58 14.60
N TRP A 63 -0.38 3.20 13.68
CA TRP A 63 -0.13 3.07 12.25
C TRP A 63 1.19 3.72 11.81
N ILE A 64 1.52 4.87 12.39
CA ILE A 64 2.67 5.66 11.98
C ILE A 64 3.94 4.89 12.35
N GLU A 65 4.01 4.36 13.57
CA GLU A 65 5.10 3.51 14.03
C GLU A 65 5.20 2.21 13.23
N PHE A 66 4.07 1.56 12.94
CA PHE A 66 4.04 0.39 12.05
C PHE A 66 4.68 0.69 10.69
N TYR A 67 4.28 1.81 10.09
CA TYR A 67 4.71 2.18 8.76
C TYR A 67 6.18 2.63 8.73
N LYS A 68 6.67 3.32 9.77
CA LYS A 68 8.10 3.63 9.92
C LYS A 68 8.93 2.36 9.98
N GLU A 69 8.63 1.46 10.92
CA GLU A 69 9.52 0.35 11.24
C GLU A 69 9.41 -0.82 10.27
N HIS A 70 8.19 -1.23 9.96
CA HIS A 70 7.90 -2.47 9.23
C HIS A 70 7.64 -2.25 7.74
N ARG A 71 7.66 -0.99 7.29
CA ARG A 71 7.63 -0.63 5.86
C ARG A 71 8.87 0.16 5.49
N LEU A 72 8.92 1.46 5.81
CA LEU A 72 9.97 2.36 5.30
C LEU A 72 11.38 1.97 5.73
N ARG A 73 11.66 1.90 7.03
CA ARG A 73 12.99 1.55 7.56
C ARG A 73 13.38 0.13 7.18
N HIS A 74 12.44 -0.81 7.16
CA HIS A 74 12.69 -2.18 6.70
C HIS A 74 13.23 -2.20 5.26
N GLN A 75 12.53 -1.54 4.32
CA GLN A 75 12.97 -1.48 2.93
C GLN A 75 14.29 -0.72 2.76
N ALA A 76 14.51 0.36 3.52
CA ALA A 76 15.76 1.12 3.50
C ALA A 76 16.97 0.31 4.01
N ARG A 77 16.78 -0.48 5.09
CA ARG A 77 17.80 -1.39 5.61
C ARG A 77 18.17 -2.46 4.57
N LEU A 78 17.17 -3.03 3.90
CA LEU A 78 17.41 -4.00 2.82
C LEU A 78 18.11 -3.38 1.60
N ALA A 79 17.79 -2.12 1.28
CA ALA A 79 18.42 -1.40 0.17
C ALA A 79 19.92 -1.17 0.36
N GLY A 80 20.38 -1.06 1.62
CA GLY A 80 21.80 -0.86 1.93
C GLY A 80 22.41 0.41 1.35
N ASN A 81 21.59 1.34 0.84
CA ASN A 81 22.01 2.57 0.21
C ASN A 81 22.01 3.72 1.23
N ALA A 82 23.19 4.27 1.54
CA ALA A 82 23.34 5.27 2.59
C ALA A 82 22.50 6.55 2.39
N GLU A 83 22.33 7.00 1.15
CA GLU A 83 21.55 8.19 0.84
C GLU A 83 20.05 7.93 1.03
N LEU A 84 19.52 6.83 0.47
CA LEU A 84 18.13 6.42 0.68
C LEU A 84 17.82 6.20 2.16
N THR A 85 18.70 5.52 2.89
CA THR A 85 18.53 5.29 4.34
C THR A 85 18.47 6.62 5.10
N LYS A 86 19.38 7.55 4.83
CA LYS A 86 19.36 8.87 5.47
C LYS A 86 18.10 9.67 5.13
N GLY A 87 17.64 9.61 3.88
CA GLY A 87 16.40 10.27 3.46
C GLY A 87 15.17 9.65 4.12
N VAL A 88 15.11 8.32 4.23
CA VAL A 88 14.03 7.61 4.93
C VAL A 88 14.02 7.96 6.42
N GLU A 89 15.16 8.01 7.10
CA GLU A 89 15.20 8.41 8.52
C GLU A 89 14.67 9.84 8.72
N LYS A 90 15.11 10.80 7.90
CA LYS A 90 14.56 12.17 7.93
C LYS A 90 13.07 12.23 7.63
N LEU A 91 12.55 11.33 6.79
CA LEU A 91 11.11 11.23 6.55
C LEU A 91 10.39 10.69 7.80
N CYS A 92 10.92 9.63 8.40
CA CYS A 92 10.40 9.05 9.63
C CYS A 92 10.38 10.07 10.79
N ASP A 93 11.38 10.93 10.93
CA ASP A 93 11.44 11.97 11.98
C ASP A 93 10.28 12.98 11.94
N LYS A 94 9.62 13.12 10.79
CA LYS A 94 8.50 14.07 10.61
C LYS A 94 7.25 13.39 10.03
N LEU A 95 7.17 12.06 10.05
CA LEU A 95 6.08 11.34 9.38
C LEU A 95 4.72 11.73 9.98
N GLU A 96 4.66 11.93 11.29
CA GLU A 96 3.52 12.40 12.06
C GLU A 96 2.90 13.67 11.50
N SER A 97 3.73 14.62 11.06
CA SER A 97 3.26 15.91 10.53
C SER A 97 2.42 15.75 9.25
N TYR A 98 2.55 14.64 8.52
CA TYR A 98 1.73 14.36 7.34
C TYR A 98 0.33 13.81 7.68
N PHE A 99 0.11 13.47 8.95
CA PHE A 99 -1.18 13.02 9.49
C PHE A 99 -1.85 14.10 10.35
N GLU A 100 -1.19 15.23 10.60
CA GLU A 100 -1.83 16.41 11.20
C GLU A 100 -3.00 16.88 10.32
N GLY A 101 -4.16 17.14 10.94
CA GLY A 101 -5.37 17.58 10.24
C GLY A 101 -6.22 16.46 9.64
N VAL A 102 -5.79 15.19 9.73
CA VAL A 102 -6.65 14.04 9.38
C VAL A 102 -7.81 13.99 10.37
N GLN A 103 -9.04 14.08 9.85
CA GLN A 103 -10.24 14.17 10.69
C GLN A 103 -10.80 12.81 11.06
N ARG A 104 -10.75 11.86 10.11
CA ARG A 104 -11.20 10.50 10.38
C ARG A 104 -10.12 9.70 11.10
N PRO A 105 -10.47 8.92 12.14
CA PRO A 105 -9.51 8.04 12.78
C PRO A 105 -8.88 7.08 11.77
N ILE A 106 -7.55 6.95 11.82
CA ILE A 106 -6.84 5.92 11.07
C ILE A 106 -7.22 4.57 11.70
N LYS A 107 -7.89 3.72 10.92
CA LYS A 107 -8.34 2.40 11.35
C LYS A 107 -7.71 1.33 10.45
N PRO A 108 -7.48 0.11 10.97
CA PRO A 108 -6.99 -1.00 10.17
C PRO A 108 -8.03 -1.38 9.10
N ALA A 109 -7.69 -1.13 7.84
CA ALA A 109 -8.41 -1.61 6.67
C ALA A 109 -7.68 -2.83 6.09
N THR A 110 -8.43 -3.82 5.60
CA THR A 110 -7.84 -4.94 4.85
C THR A 110 -7.27 -4.41 3.54
N LEU A 111 -5.95 -4.45 3.37
CA LEU A 111 -5.30 -4.04 2.13
C LEU A 111 -5.00 -5.26 1.25
N HIS A 112 -5.06 -5.06 -0.06
CA HIS A 112 -4.46 -5.97 -1.03
C HIS A 112 -2.94 -5.90 -0.95
N GLY A 113 -2.38 -4.69 -0.86
CA GLY A 113 -0.97 -4.45 -0.54
C GLY A 113 0.00 -4.53 -1.73
N ASP A 114 -0.44 -5.04 -2.88
CA ASP A 114 0.30 -5.01 -4.16
C ASP A 114 -0.62 -4.77 -5.36
N LEU A 115 -1.47 -3.75 -5.30
CA LEU A 115 -2.53 -3.54 -6.30
C LEU A 115 -2.04 -2.72 -7.50
N TRP A 116 -1.61 -3.41 -8.56
CA TRP A 116 -1.16 -2.83 -9.84
C TRP A 116 -1.77 -3.56 -11.04
N SER A 117 -1.53 -3.09 -12.26
CA SER A 117 -2.22 -3.61 -13.46
C SER A 117 -2.00 -5.10 -13.70
N GLY A 118 -0.90 -5.66 -13.22
CA GLY A 118 -0.62 -7.09 -13.29
C GLY A 118 -1.50 -7.94 -12.37
N ASN A 119 -2.00 -7.35 -11.28
CA ASN A 119 -2.78 -8.00 -10.22
C ASN A 119 -4.28 -7.65 -10.30
N ILE A 120 -4.73 -7.10 -11.44
CA ILE A 120 -6.10 -6.67 -11.69
C ILE A 120 -6.57 -7.24 -13.02
N SER A 121 -7.74 -7.88 -13.02
CA SER A 121 -8.38 -8.37 -14.24
C SER A 121 -9.90 -8.34 -14.12
N GLY A 122 -10.59 -8.93 -15.10
CA GLY A 122 -12.02 -9.15 -15.07
C GLY A 122 -12.41 -10.62 -15.12
N VAL A 123 -13.45 -10.98 -14.37
CA VAL A 123 -14.09 -12.30 -14.43
C VAL A 123 -15.59 -12.08 -14.50
N ASP A 124 -16.25 -12.66 -15.51
CA ASP A 124 -17.69 -12.52 -15.74
C ASP A 124 -18.20 -11.06 -15.69
N GLY A 125 -17.40 -10.14 -16.26
CA GLY A 125 -17.70 -8.71 -16.31
C GLY A 125 -17.44 -7.93 -15.01
N LYS A 126 -16.97 -8.58 -13.94
CA LYS A 126 -16.68 -7.96 -12.64
C LYS A 126 -15.17 -7.83 -12.42
N PRO A 127 -14.72 -6.83 -11.64
CA PRO A 127 -13.32 -6.72 -11.25
C PRO A 127 -12.87 -7.93 -10.41
N CYS A 128 -11.67 -8.40 -10.68
CA CYS A 128 -10.99 -9.46 -9.95
C CYS A 128 -9.57 -9.00 -9.62
N ILE A 129 -9.12 -9.25 -8.39
CA ILE A 129 -7.78 -8.94 -7.89
C ILE A 129 -7.11 -10.22 -7.37
N PHE A 130 -5.80 -10.34 -7.52
CA PHE A 130 -5.03 -11.54 -7.17
C PHE A 130 -3.58 -11.21 -6.83
N ASP A 131 -2.85 -12.20 -6.30
CA ASP A 131 -1.49 -12.07 -5.79
C ASP A 131 -1.32 -10.99 -4.69
N PRO A 132 -2.07 -11.09 -3.58
CA PRO A 132 -2.03 -10.09 -2.53
C PRO A 132 -0.74 -10.17 -1.68
N ALA A 133 -0.31 -9.01 -1.19
CA ALA A 133 0.65 -8.85 -0.09
C ALA A 133 -0.08 -8.30 1.15
N SER A 134 -1.20 -8.93 1.52
CA SER A 134 -2.19 -8.37 2.43
C SER A 134 -1.68 -8.10 3.85
N TYR A 135 -2.21 -7.02 4.42
CA TYR A 135 -2.10 -6.68 5.83
C TYR A 135 -3.22 -5.70 6.21
N TYR A 136 -3.44 -5.52 7.50
CA TYR A 136 -4.32 -4.48 8.04
C TYR A 136 -3.54 -3.18 8.20
N GLY A 137 -3.93 -2.14 7.45
CA GLY A 137 -3.20 -0.88 7.36
C GLY A 137 -4.10 0.33 7.14
N HIS A 138 -3.51 1.51 6.97
CA HIS A 138 -4.26 2.69 6.53
C HIS A 138 -4.72 2.50 5.09
N SER A 139 -6.02 2.69 4.81
CA SER A 139 -6.62 2.49 3.48
C SER A 139 -5.93 3.25 2.34
N GLU A 140 -5.34 4.42 2.63
CA GLU A 140 -4.62 5.20 1.62
C GLU A 140 -3.33 4.52 1.12
N ALA A 141 -2.78 3.56 1.89
CA ALA A 141 -1.57 2.83 1.51
C ALA A 141 -1.77 1.94 0.27
N GLU A 142 -3.01 1.55 -0.03
CA GLU A 142 -3.34 0.79 -1.25
C GLU A 142 -2.92 1.53 -2.53
N PHE A 143 -2.91 2.86 -2.49
CA PHE A 143 -2.54 3.67 -3.66
C PHE A 143 -1.02 3.78 -3.87
N GLY A 144 -0.21 3.11 -3.05
CA GLY A 144 1.25 3.08 -3.21
C GLY A 144 1.71 2.55 -4.57
N MET A 145 0.94 1.66 -5.20
CA MET A 145 1.19 1.12 -6.55
C MET A 145 0.38 1.80 -7.67
N SER A 146 -0.35 2.88 -7.37
CA SER A 146 -1.22 3.55 -8.36
C SER A 146 -0.51 3.98 -9.65
N TRP A 147 0.80 4.29 -9.58
CA TRP A 147 1.62 4.72 -10.72
C TRP A 147 1.77 3.66 -11.81
N CYS A 148 1.54 2.38 -11.51
CA CYS A 148 1.51 1.28 -12.48
C CYS A 148 0.19 0.48 -12.45
N ALA A 149 -0.85 1.02 -11.79
CA ALA A 149 -2.17 0.38 -11.72
C ALA A 149 -3.10 0.77 -12.89
N GLY A 150 -2.88 1.95 -13.48
CA GLY A 150 -3.75 2.46 -14.55
C GLY A 150 -5.13 2.90 -14.06
N PHE A 151 -5.24 3.31 -12.78
CA PHE A 151 -6.49 3.84 -12.22
C PHE A 151 -6.89 5.15 -12.91
N GLY A 152 -8.09 5.16 -13.47
CA GLY A 152 -8.68 6.35 -14.10
C GLY A 152 -9.63 7.13 -13.19
N ASP A 153 -10.15 8.25 -13.67
CA ASP A 153 -11.06 9.13 -12.91
C ASP A 153 -12.28 8.38 -12.38
N ALA A 154 -12.86 7.48 -13.18
CA ALA A 154 -14.02 6.68 -12.78
C ALA A 154 -13.74 5.80 -11.55
N PHE A 155 -12.52 5.27 -11.41
CA PHE A 155 -12.11 4.50 -10.24
C PHE A 155 -12.02 5.39 -9.01
N TYR A 156 -11.31 6.52 -9.11
CA TYR A 156 -11.12 7.42 -7.98
C TYR A 156 -12.43 8.06 -7.53
N GLN A 157 -13.28 8.49 -8.46
CA GLN A 157 -14.62 9.00 -8.14
C GLN A 157 -15.43 7.96 -7.35
N ALA A 158 -15.55 6.74 -7.88
CA ALA A 158 -16.34 5.69 -7.22
C ALA A 158 -15.74 5.24 -5.88
N TYR A 159 -14.41 5.27 -5.72
CA TYR A 159 -13.75 4.98 -4.45
C TYR A 159 -14.03 6.08 -3.41
N PHE A 160 -13.79 7.35 -3.76
CA PHE A 160 -13.95 8.47 -2.84
C PHE A 160 -15.42 8.84 -2.56
N ASP A 161 -16.36 8.41 -3.40
CA ASP A 161 -17.80 8.46 -3.09
C ASP A 161 -18.16 7.60 -1.87
N VAL A 162 -17.42 6.51 -1.63
CA VAL A 162 -17.65 5.59 -0.50
C VAL A 162 -16.76 5.94 0.69
N LEU A 163 -15.47 6.17 0.44
CA LEU A 163 -14.49 6.53 1.47
C LEU A 163 -13.86 7.89 1.11
N PRO A 164 -14.42 9.03 1.59
CA PRO A 164 -14.04 10.35 1.12
C PRO A 164 -12.57 10.67 1.31
N ARG A 165 -11.98 11.51 0.46
CA ARG A 165 -10.56 11.86 0.59
C ARG A 165 -10.32 12.70 1.86
N GLU A 166 -9.26 12.40 2.61
CA GLU A 166 -8.81 13.22 3.74
C GLU A 166 -7.88 14.35 3.27
N GLU A 167 -7.82 15.45 4.03
CA GLU A 167 -6.82 16.49 3.81
C GLU A 167 -5.41 15.90 3.91
N GLY A 168 -4.50 16.35 3.04
CA GLY A 168 -3.12 15.83 2.99
C GLY A 168 -2.94 14.51 2.23
N PHE A 169 -4.02 13.91 1.69
CA PHE A 169 -3.98 12.65 0.92
C PHE A 169 -2.85 12.60 -0.12
N GLU A 170 -2.68 13.66 -0.93
CA GLU A 170 -1.71 13.65 -2.02
C GLU A 170 -0.26 13.53 -1.53
N LYS A 171 0.07 14.14 -0.38
CA LYS A 171 1.40 14.01 0.23
C LYS A 171 1.60 12.60 0.80
N ARG A 172 0.59 12.06 1.50
CA ARG A 172 0.63 10.70 2.02
C ARG A 172 0.71 9.65 0.91
N ALA A 173 0.03 9.87 -0.22
CA ALA A 173 0.14 9.00 -1.40
C ALA A 173 1.57 8.91 -1.94
N GLN A 174 2.35 10.01 -1.93
CA GLN A 174 3.78 9.94 -2.30
C GLN A 174 4.59 9.13 -1.28
N ILE A 175 4.30 9.26 0.01
CA ILE A 175 4.93 8.46 1.07
C ILE A 175 4.62 6.96 0.88
N TYR A 176 3.37 6.63 0.56
CA TYR A 176 2.96 5.25 0.26
C TYR A 176 3.64 4.69 -0.99
N LYS A 177 3.83 5.53 -2.01
CA LYS A 177 4.56 5.19 -3.22
C LYS A 177 6.04 4.92 -2.97
N LEU A 178 6.67 5.69 -2.07
CA LEU A 178 8.07 5.51 -1.70
C LEU A 178 8.35 4.08 -1.22
N TYR A 179 7.48 3.50 -0.40
CA TYR A 179 7.63 2.10 0.07
C TYR A 179 7.77 1.12 -1.11
N HIS A 180 6.93 1.26 -2.13
CA HIS A 180 7.00 0.39 -3.30
C HIS A 180 8.22 0.68 -4.18
N TYR A 181 8.67 1.93 -4.31
CA TYR A 181 9.91 2.22 -5.04
C TYR A 181 11.15 1.70 -4.31
N LEU A 182 11.19 1.75 -2.98
CA LEU A 182 12.26 1.09 -2.21
C LEU A 182 12.21 -0.43 -2.42
N ASN A 183 11.02 -1.04 -2.42
CA ASN A 183 10.88 -2.47 -2.72
C ASN A 183 11.33 -2.82 -4.15
N HIS A 184 10.95 -2.01 -5.15
CA HIS A 184 11.37 -2.22 -6.53
C HIS A 184 12.88 -2.02 -6.71
N TYR A 185 13.48 -1.08 -5.98
CA TYR A 185 14.93 -0.94 -5.92
C TYR A 185 15.58 -2.21 -5.36
N ASN A 186 15.02 -2.80 -4.31
CA ASN A 186 15.53 -4.04 -3.72
C ASN A 186 15.42 -5.25 -4.65
N LEU A 187 14.32 -5.35 -5.42
CA LEU A 187 14.07 -6.49 -6.31
C LEU A 187 14.73 -6.38 -7.68
N PHE A 188 14.77 -5.17 -8.25
CA PHE A 188 15.13 -4.94 -9.65
C PHE A 188 16.33 -4.02 -9.83
N GLY A 189 16.88 -3.48 -8.74
CA GLY A 189 18.12 -2.73 -8.72
C GLY A 189 17.97 -1.22 -8.96
N SER A 190 19.09 -0.60 -9.33
CA SER A 190 19.29 0.85 -9.27
C SER A 190 18.44 1.68 -10.24
N SER A 191 17.75 1.08 -11.20
CA SER A 191 16.82 1.79 -12.08
C SER A 191 15.69 2.50 -11.32
N TYR A 192 15.34 2.01 -10.12
CA TYR A 192 14.33 2.62 -9.26
C TYR A 192 14.89 3.62 -8.25
N TYR A 193 16.21 3.80 -8.19
CA TYR A 193 16.86 4.74 -7.27
C TYR A 193 16.34 6.17 -7.47
N SER A 194 16.36 6.66 -8.71
CA SER A 194 15.95 8.03 -9.02
C SER A 194 14.50 8.32 -8.65
N SER A 195 13.61 7.32 -8.77
CA SER A 195 12.20 7.45 -8.37
C SER A 195 12.06 7.58 -6.85
N ALA A 196 12.74 6.73 -6.07
CA ALA A 196 12.73 6.83 -4.61
C ALA A 196 13.38 8.14 -4.12
N ALA A 197 14.54 8.49 -4.67
CA ALA A 197 15.26 9.71 -4.32
C ALA A 197 14.45 10.99 -4.68
N SER A 198 13.75 10.98 -5.82
CA SER A 198 12.91 12.10 -6.23
C SER A 198 11.76 12.34 -5.25
N ILE A 199 11.09 11.29 -4.77
CA ILE A 199 10.06 11.43 -3.74
C ILE A 199 10.66 12.01 -2.45
N LEU A 200 11.75 11.43 -1.97
CA LEU A 200 12.41 11.92 -0.76
C LEU A 200 12.83 13.39 -0.87
N SER A 201 13.39 13.80 -2.02
CA SER A 201 13.74 15.20 -2.28
C SER A 201 12.51 16.12 -2.31
N SER A 202 11.41 15.70 -2.97
CA SER A 202 10.15 16.47 -2.99
C SER A 202 9.54 16.67 -1.61
N LEU A 203 9.82 15.74 -0.68
CA LEU A 203 9.42 15.80 0.73
C LEU A 203 10.45 16.51 1.61
N GLY A 204 11.53 17.07 1.03
CA GLY A 204 12.60 17.76 1.76
C GLY A 204 13.42 16.83 2.66
N CYS A 205 13.61 15.57 2.26
CA CYS A 205 14.36 14.56 2.99
C CYS A 205 15.72 14.22 2.35
N LEU A 206 15.95 14.61 1.09
CA LEU A 206 17.24 14.59 0.43
C LEU A 206 17.65 16.01 0.04
#